data_AF-A0A381DKJ6-F1
#
_entry.id   AF-A0A381DKJ6-F1
#
_cell.length_a   1.000
_cell.length_b   1.000
_cell.length_c   1.000
_cell.angle_alpha   90.00
_cell.angle_beta   90.00
_cell.angle_gamma   90.00
#
_symmetry.space_group_name_H-M   'P 1'
#
loop_
_entity.id
_entity.type
_entity.pdbx_description
1 polymer ?
#
loop_
_entity_poly.entity_id
_entity_poly.type
_entity_poly.pdbx_seq_one_letter_code
_entity_poly.pdbx_strand_id
1 'polypeptide(L)'
;MSKDDKFVYTILQSPFEGEIDTKIVPFYAIDRSSGEVLQTLNYPLDDIDSFKLDSKKKKRKQNDVKVSEMATLPNGDLAVLERVSKTTKFYKINPKNVQNNTLKKELIFSTDDYKGFPSKIESIAVINENEWILINDNDFGITGDKTKIIKVKF
;
A
#
# COMPACT_ATOMS: atom_id res chain seq x y z
N MET A 1 -9.68 7.28 -6.07
CA MET A 1 -10.75 8.31 -6.00
C MET A 1 -11.82 7.87 -5.00
N SER A 2 -12.61 8.77 -4.42
CA SER A 2 -13.79 8.36 -3.64
C SER A 2 -14.86 7.76 -4.55
N LYS A 3 -15.69 6.88 -4.01
CA LYS A 3 -16.76 6.20 -4.75
C LYS A 3 -17.80 7.16 -5.34
N ASP A 4 -18.06 8.26 -4.64
CA ASP A 4 -18.95 9.33 -5.08
C ASP A 4 -18.23 10.40 -5.92
N ASP A 5 -16.97 10.14 -6.30
CA ASP A 5 -16.21 10.93 -7.25
C ASP A 5 -15.88 12.36 -6.78
N LYS A 6 -16.13 12.68 -5.51
CA LYS A 6 -15.88 14.00 -4.90
C LYS A 6 -14.43 14.21 -4.47
N PHE A 7 -13.74 13.16 -4.05
CA PHE A 7 -12.39 13.26 -3.52
C PHE A 7 -11.37 12.49 -4.36
N VAL A 8 -10.20 13.08 -4.52
CA VAL A 8 -8.98 12.34 -4.87
C VAL A 8 -8.26 12.02 -3.57
N TYR A 9 -8.02 10.74 -3.31
CA TYR A 9 -7.18 10.31 -2.20
C TYR A 9 -5.77 10.08 -2.71
N THR A 10 -4.78 10.57 -1.97
CA THR A 10 -3.37 10.31 -2.25
C THR A 10 -2.63 10.07 -0.95
N ILE A 11 -1.51 9.36 -1.04
CA ILE A 11 -0.66 8.99 0.09
C ILE A 11 0.79 9.05 -0.38
N LEU A 12 1.69 9.53 0.47
CA LEU A 12 3.11 9.53 0.12
C LEU A 12 3.67 8.10 0.13
N GLN A 13 4.79 7.89 -0.56
CA GLN A 13 5.43 6.58 -0.60
C GLN A 13 6.04 6.19 0.77
N SER A 14 6.46 7.18 1.56
CA SER A 14 7.13 6.98 2.85
C SER A 14 6.97 8.22 3.75
N PRO A 15 7.33 8.11 5.04
CA PRO A 15 7.39 9.27 5.94
C PRO A 15 8.32 10.35 5.39
N PHE A 16 8.18 11.58 5.89
CA PHE A 16 9.11 12.65 5.58
C PHE A 16 10.53 12.33 6.07
N GLU A 17 11.50 13.03 5.50
CA GLU A 17 12.89 12.97 5.98
C GLU A 17 12.95 13.36 7.47
N GLY A 18 13.70 12.60 8.27
CA GLY A 18 13.77 12.78 9.72
C GLY A 18 12.61 12.15 10.51
N GLU A 19 11.55 11.69 9.85
CA GLU A 19 10.35 11.14 10.51
C GLU A 19 10.17 9.63 10.31
N ILE A 20 11.15 8.94 9.71
CA ILE A 20 11.10 7.50 9.40
C ILE A 20 10.70 6.65 10.61
N ASP A 21 11.23 6.96 11.79
CA ASP A 21 10.99 6.18 13.02
C ASP A 21 9.57 6.35 13.57
N THR A 22 8.85 7.40 13.16
CA THR A 22 7.43 7.58 13.50
C THR A 22 6.54 6.58 12.77
N LYS A 23 7.01 6.08 11.61
CA LYS A 23 6.26 5.20 10.69
C LYS A 23 4.98 5.84 10.16
N ILE A 24 4.83 7.15 10.29
CA ILE A 24 3.65 7.88 9.82
C ILE A 24 3.88 8.40 8.41
N VAL A 25 2.94 8.07 7.54
CA VAL A 25 2.90 8.54 6.15
C VAL A 25 1.69 9.48 6.01
N PRO A 26 1.87 10.68 5.45
CA PRO A 26 0.76 11.57 5.17
C PRO A 26 -0.20 10.99 4.14
N PHE A 27 -1.49 10.98 4.50
CA PHE A 27 -2.61 10.68 3.62
C PHE A 27 -3.43 11.95 3.42
N TYR A 28 -3.82 12.24 2.18
CA TYR A 28 -4.56 13.45 1.83
C TYR A 28 -5.90 13.10 1.20
N ALA A 29 -6.95 13.80 1.63
CA ALA A 29 -8.21 13.91 0.91
C ALA A 29 -8.25 15.26 0.20
N ILE A 30 -8.29 15.24 -1.12
CA ILE A 30 -8.27 16.41 -1.98
C ILE A 30 -9.65 16.54 -2.62
N ASP A 31 -10.24 17.74 -2.57
CA ASP A 31 -11.46 18.02 -3.34
C ASP A 31 -11.14 17.89 -4.84
N ARG A 32 -11.90 17.07 -5.56
CA ARG A 32 -11.62 16.83 -6.98
C ARG A 32 -11.83 18.07 -7.84
N SER A 33 -12.77 18.94 -7.47
CA SER A 33 -13.15 20.09 -8.29
C SER A 33 -12.20 21.27 -8.13
N SER A 34 -11.78 21.57 -6.90
CA SER A 34 -10.90 22.70 -6.60
C SER A 34 -9.43 22.31 -6.52
N GLY A 35 -9.10 21.04 -6.25
CA GLY A 35 -7.73 20.60 -5.98
C GLY A 35 -7.25 20.96 -4.57
N GLU A 36 -8.11 21.49 -3.71
CA GLU A 36 -7.75 21.84 -2.34
C GLU A 36 -7.61 20.59 -1.46
N VAL A 37 -6.56 20.57 -0.63
CA VAL A 37 -6.41 19.56 0.42
C VAL A 37 -7.40 19.87 1.55
N LEU A 38 -8.44 19.06 1.66
CA LEU A 38 -9.47 19.21 2.69
C LEU A 38 -9.11 18.52 4.01
N GLN A 39 -8.31 17.46 3.93
CA GLN A 39 -7.89 16.72 5.11
C GLN A 39 -6.50 16.13 4.93
N THR A 40 -5.70 16.20 6.00
CA THR A 40 -4.42 15.49 6.14
C THR A 40 -4.53 14.53 7.32
N LEU A 41 -4.42 13.23 7.05
CA LEU A 41 -4.50 12.15 8.02
C LEU A 41 -3.15 11.42 8.12
N ASN A 42 -2.97 10.71 9.23
CA ASN A 42 -1.81 9.87 9.47
C ASN A 42 -2.12 8.43 9.02
N TYR A 43 -1.33 7.89 8.09
CA TYR A 43 -1.32 6.46 7.76
C TYR A 43 -0.15 5.77 8.46
N PRO A 44 -0.38 4.77 9.33
CA PRO A 44 0.69 4.07 10.02
C PRO A 44 1.26 2.92 9.17
N LEU A 45 2.54 2.98 8.79
CA LEU A 45 3.25 1.86 8.18
C LEU A 45 3.45 0.71 9.17
N ASP A 46 3.52 -0.50 8.64
CA ASP A 46 3.98 -1.65 9.41
C ASP A 46 5.45 -1.52 9.82
N ASP A 47 5.78 -2.14 10.95
CA ASP A 47 7.16 -2.30 11.38
C ASP A 47 7.93 -3.19 10.39
N ILE A 48 9.17 -2.82 10.07
CA ILE A 48 10.01 -3.58 9.14
C ILE A 48 10.20 -5.05 9.56
N ASP A 49 10.20 -5.37 10.86
CA ASP A 49 10.37 -6.74 11.35
C ASP A 49 9.18 -7.64 11.00
N SER A 50 8.04 -7.05 10.66
CA SER A 50 6.85 -7.77 10.20
C SER A 50 6.92 -8.23 8.74
N PHE A 51 7.94 -7.82 7.97
CA PHE A 51 8.22 -8.24 6.58
C PHE A 51 9.22 -9.40 6.58
N LYS A 52 8.72 -10.60 6.90
CA LYS A 52 9.53 -11.73 7.35
C LYS A 52 10.45 -12.26 6.25
N LEU A 53 9.99 -12.32 5.00
CA LEU A 53 10.80 -12.84 3.89
C LEU A 53 11.98 -11.93 3.55
N ASP A 54 11.84 -10.62 3.77
CA ASP A 54 12.92 -9.64 3.57
C ASP A 54 13.98 -9.71 4.68
N SER A 55 13.56 -9.93 5.92
CA SER A 55 14.47 -9.99 7.08
C SER A 55 15.25 -11.31 7.21
N LYS A 56 14.93 -12.35 6.42
CA LYS A 56 15.59 -13.67 6.48
C LYS A 56 17.09 -13.66 6.17
N LYS A 57 17.56 -12.80 5.27
CA LYS A 57 18.95 -12.83 4.75
C LYS A 57 19.81 -11.66 5.22
N LYS A 58 19.18 -10.52 5.54
CA LYS A 58 19.86 -9.31 6.00
C LYS A 58 18.91 -8.52 6.88
N LYS A 59 19.45 -7.78 7.84
CA LYS A 59 18.69 -6.78 8.58
C LYS A 59 18.21 -5.71 7.61
N ARG A 60 16.92 -5.38 7.67
CA ARG A 60 16.30 -4.30 6.91
C ARG A 60 16.13 -3.07 7.80
N LYS A 61 15.89 -1.92 7.19
CA LYS A 61 15.67 -0.64 7.88
C LYS A 61 14.22 -0.22 7.68
N GLN A 62 13.66 0.56 8.61
CA GLN A 62 12.28 1.03 8.49
C GLN A 62 12.02 1.81 7.19
N ASN A 63 13.02 2.53 6.68
CA ASN A 63 12.90 3.26 5.41
C ASN A 63 12.84 2.36 4.16
N ASP A 64 13.06 1.05 4.30
CA ASP A 64 12.83 0.07 3.23
C ASP A 64 11.33 -0.20 3.02
N VAL A 65 10.47 0.06 4.02
CA VAL A 65 9.01 -0.10 3.91
C VAL A 65 8.44 1.07 3.11
N LYS A 66 7.65 0.75 2.08
CA LYS A 66 7.04 1.70 1.17
C LYS A 66 5.55 1.41 1.00
N VAL A 67 4.75 2.47 0.94
CA VAL A 67 3.46 2.41 0.23
C VAL A 67 3.77 2.50 -1.25
N SER A 68 3.22 1.63 -2.09
CA SER A 68 3.49 1.70 -3.53
C SER A 68 2.27 1.82 -4.41
N GLU A 69 1.10 1.47 -3.88
CA GLU A 69 -0.15 1.62 -4.60
C GLU A 69 -1.29 1.86 -3.63
N MET A 70 -2.32 2.52 -4.13
CA MET A 70 -3.61 2.61 -3.47
C MET A 70 -4.75 2.54 -4.49
N ALA A 71 -5.67 1.61 -4.29
CA ALA A 71 -6.81 1.40 -5.17
C ALA A 71 -8.13 1.53 -4.42
N THR A 72 -9.16 2.07 -5.07
CA THR A 72 -10.51 2.13 -4.51
C THR A 72 -11.21 0.79 -4.68
N LEU A 73 -11.82 0.30 -3.61
CA LEU A 73 -12.64 -0.90 -3.60
C LEU A 73 -14.11 -0.58 -3.95
N PRO A 74 -14.89 -1.54 -4.51
CA PRO A 74 -16.30 -1.31 -4.87
C PRO A 74 -17.19 -0.75 -3.74
N ASN A 75 -16.89 -1.05 -2.48
CA ASN A 75 -17.59 -0.56 -1.30
C ASN A 75 -17.22 0.88 -0.94
N GLY A 76 -16.16 1.44 -1.53
CA GLY A 76 -15.64 2.78 -1.29
C GLY A 76 -14.50 2.86 -0.28
N ASP A 77 -14.11 1.74 0.34
CA ASP A 77 -12.85 1.63 1.07
C ASP A 77 -11.66 1.67 0.10
N LEU A 78 -10.45 1.74 0.64
CA LEU A 78 -9.21 1.76 -0.15
C LEU A 78 -8.35 0.56 0.22
N ALA A 79 -7.83 -0.13 -0.79
CA ALA A 79 -6.73 -1.07 -0.65
C ALA A 79 -5.41 -0.31 -0.75
N VAL A 80 -4.53 -0.47 0.24
CA VAL A 80 -3.19 0.13 0.28
C VAL A 80 -2.15 -0.98 0.24
N LEU A 81 -1.20 -0.87 -0.69
CA LEU A 81 -0.10 -1.80 -0.86
C LEU A 81 1.12 -1.28 -0.09
N GLU A 82 1.51 -2.00 0.97
CA GLU A 82 2.80 -1.82 1.63
C GLU A 82 3.77 -2.92 1.20
N ARG A 83 5.02 -2.58 0.92
CA ARG A 83 6.02 -3.56 0.50
C ARG A 83 7.42 -3.21 0.94
N VAL A 84 8.27 -4.23 0.86
CA VAL A 84 9.72 -4.09 0.81
C VAL A 84 10.20 -4.63 -0.54
N SER A 85 10.94 -5.74 -0.59
CA SER A 85 11.40 -6.35 -1.84
C SER A 85 10.71 -7.69 -2.08
N LYS A 86 10.55 -8.53 -1.06
CA LYS A 86 9.97 -9.88 -1.19
C LYS A 86 8.58 -9.98 -0.60
N THR A 87 8.34 -9.25 0.47
CA THR A 87 7.06 -9.19 1.16
C THR A 87 6.25 -8.01 0.64
N THR A 88 5.00 -8.28 0.28
CA THR A 88 3.97 -7.28 0.02
C THR A 88 2.78 -7.57 0.93
N LYS A 89 2.19 -6.53 1.48
CA LYS A 89 1.02 -6.58 2.34
C LYS A 89 -0.04 -5.66 1.79
N PHE A 90 -1.28 -6.11 1.86
CA PHE A 90 -2.44 -5.37 1.38
C PHE A 90 -3.32 -5.05 2.56
N TYR A 91 -3.59 -3.76 2.76
CA TYR A 91 -4.43 -3.27 3.84
C TYR A 91 -5.70 -2.66 3.28
N LYS A 92 -6.81 -2.85 3.98
CA LYS A 92 -8.04 -2.08 3.80
C LYS A 92 -8.01 -0.90 4.75
N ILE A 93 -8.31 0.29 4.25
CA ILE A 93 -8.60 1.47 5.06
C ILE A 93 -9.94 2.08 4.65
N ASN A 94 -10.61 2.70 5.61
CA ASN A 94 -11.74 3.57 5.34
C ASN A 94 -11.35 4.99 5.77
N PRO A 95 -11.35 5.99 4.86
CA PRO A 95 -10.98 7.37 5.19
C PRO A 95 -11.81 8.02 6.31
N LYS A 96 -12.99 7.47 6.64
CA LYS A 96 -13.85 7.90 7.75
C LYS A 96 -13.56 7.17 9.07
N ASN A 97 -12.83 6.06 9.03
CA ASN A 97 -12.46 5.28 10.22
C ASN A 97 -11.12 5.76 10.79
N VAL A 98 -11.17 6.86 11.52
CA VAL A 98 -10.00 7.58 12.05
C VAL A 98 -10.08 7.64 13.57
N GLN A 99 -8.94 7.47 14.24
CA GLN A 99 -8.79 7.71 15.68
C GLN A 99 -7.57 8.60 15.91
N ASN A 100 -7.76 9.73 16.60
CA ASN A 100 -6.68 10.69 16.90
C ASN A 100 -5.89 11.12 15.65
N ASN A 101 -6.60 11.48 14.57
CA ASN A 101 -6.03 11.80 13.25
C ASN A 101 -5.32 10.64 12.52
N THR A 102 -5.35 9.43 13.05
CA THR A 102 -4.71 8.25 12.46
C THR A 102 -5.73 7.28 11.89
N LEU A 103 -5.50 6.86 10.65
CA LEU A 103 -6.30 5.87 9.97
C LEU A 103 -6.16 4.50 10.63
N LYS A 104 -7.29 3.81 10.82
CA LYS A 104 -7.27 2.39 11.14
C LYS A 104 -7.12 1.59 9.84
N LYS A 105 -6.22 0.62 9.86
CA LYS A 105 -5.99 -0.31 8.74
C LYS A 105 -6.23 -1.75 9.18
N GLU A 106 -6.78 -2.54 8.27
CA GLU A 106 -7.05 -3.97 8.44
C GLU A 106 -6.23 -4.75 7.41
N LEU A 107 -5.45 -5.74 7.84
CA LEU A 107 -4.70 -6.58 6.91
C LEU A 107 -5.69 -7.44 6.12
N ILE A 108 -5.64 -7.35 4.79
CA ILE A 108 -6.38 -8.23 3.89
C ILE A 108 -5.59 -9.52 3.71
N PHE A 109 -4.33 -9.42 3.25
CA PHE A 109 -3.39 -10.53 3.23
C PHE A 109 -1.94 -10.06 3.12
N SER A 110 -1.00 -10.96 3.44
CA SER A 110 0.44 -10.79 3.26
C SER A 110 0.97 -11.88 2.33
N THR A 111 1.86 -11.52 1.40
CA THR A 111 2.53 -12.51 0.54
C THR A 111 3.49 -13.41 1.31
N ASP A 112 3.84 -13.08 2.56
CA ASP A 112 4.63 -13.97 3.43
C ASP A 112 3.90 -15.27 3.76
N ASP A 113 2.56 -15.24 3.74
CA ASP A 113 1.71 -16.36 4.14
C ASP A 113 1.46 -17.35 2.98
N TYR A 114 1.95 -17.03 1.78
CA TYR A 114 1.72 -17.79 0.56
C TYR A 114 3.01 -17.96 -0.24
N LYS A 115 3.09 -19.04 -1.03
CA LYS A 115 4.22 -19.27 -1.96
C LYS A 115 3.83 -18.81 -3.37
N GLY A 116 4.83 -18.43 -4.17
CA GLY A 116 4.67 -18.20 -5.61
C GLY A 116 4.42 -16.75 -6.03
N PHE A 117 4.25 -15.81 -5.10
CA PHE A 117 4.21 -14.39 -5.41
C PHE A 117 5.57 -13.88 -5.92
N PRO A 118 5.60 -12.95 -6.89
CA PRO A 118 6.81 -12.24 -7.29
C PRO A 118 7.24 -11.27 -6.18
N SER A 119 8.51 -10.89 -6.22
CA SER A 119 9.02 -9.73 -5.52
C SER A 119 8.46 -8.43 -6.12
N LYS A 120 8.51 -7.33 -5.36
CA LYS A 120 8.21 -5.96 -5.81
C LYS A 120 6.86 -5.81 -6.53
N ILE A 121 5.78 -6.29 -5.92
CA ILE A 121 4.44 -5.99 -6.43
C ILE A 121 4.19 -4.49 -6.22
N GLU A 122 3.88 -3.75 -7.29
CA GLU A 122 3.69 -2.29 -7.24
C GLU A 122 2.32 -1.83 -7.70
N SER A 123 1.50 -2.71 -8.30
CA SER A 123 0.24 -2.28 -8.89
C SER A 123 -0.89 -3.25 -8.57
N ILE A 124 -2.07 -2.67 -8.40
CA ILE A 124 -3.33 -3.34 -8.12
C ILE A 124 -4.35 -2.88 -9.16
N ALA A 125 -4.99 -3.83 -9.83
CA ALA A 125 -6.27 -3.59 -10.50
C ALA A 125 -7.36 -4.39 -9.80
N VAL A 126 -8.38 -3.68 -9.30
CA VAL A 126 -9.52 -4.28 -8.58
C VAL A 126 -10.59 -4.66 -9.60
N ILE A 127 -10.90 -5.96 -9.73
CA ILE A 127 -12.01 -6.43 -10.57
C ILE A 127 -13.32 -6.36 -9.78
N ASN A 128 -13.30 -6.90 -8.57
CA ASN A 128 -14.37 -6.81 -7.58
C ASN A 128 -13.77 -6.94 -6.16
N GLU A 129 -14.61 -7.03 -5.14
CA GLU A 129 -14.15 -7.04 -3.74
C GLU A 129 -13.20 -8.17 -3.39
N ASN A 130 -13.37 -9.30 -4.04
CA ASN A 130 -12.67 -10.54 -3.69
C ASN A 130 -11.70 -10.98 -4.78
N GLU A 131 -11.51 -10.18 -5.83
CA GLU A 131 -10.76 -10.60 -7.01
C GLU A 131 -9.97 -9.46 -7.63
N TRP A 132 -8.64 -9.54 -7.53
CA TRP A 132 -7.74 -8.49 -8.00
C TRP A 132 -6.68 -9.04 -8.96
N ILE A 133 -6.09 -8.15 -9.74
CA ILE A 133 -4.89 -8.38 -10.54
C ILE A 133 -3.74 -7.61 -9.91
N LEU A 134 -2.61 -8.28 -9.74
CA LEU A 134 -1.38 -7.75 -9.19
C LEU A 134 -0.27 -7.81 -10.23
N ILE A 135 0.56 -6.77 -10.28
CA ILE A 135 1.70 -6.69 -11.21
C ILE A 135 2.94 -6.28 -10.44
N ASN A 136 4.07 -6.96 -10.70
CA ASN A 136 5.35 -6.54 -10.16
C ASN A 136 6.09 -5.57 -11.07
N ASP A 137 6.82 -4.66 -10.43
CA ASP A 137 7.93 -3.98 -11.06
C ASP A 137 9.10 -4.96 -11.22
N ASN A 138 9.72 -4.88 -12.39
CA ASN A 138 10.86 -5.69 -12.77
C ASN A 138 12.10 -4.84 -13.06
N ASP A 139 12.07 -3.55 -12.72
CA ASP A 139 13.14 -2.58 -12.95
C ASP A 139 13.62 -2.60 -14.41
N PHE A 140 12.70 -2.66 -15.38
CA PHE A 140 13.02 -2.79 -16.82
C PHE A 140 13.83 -4.06 -17.18
N GLY A 141 13.85 -5.06 -16.32
CA GLY A 141 14.56 -6.33 -16.53
C GLY A 141 16.07 -6.25 -16.29
N ILE A 142 16.60 -5.17 -15.70
CA ILE A 142 18.05 -5.01 -15.47
C ILE A 142 18.64 -6.11 -14.58
N THR A 143 17.84 -6.73 -13.72
CA THR A 143 18.21 -7.86 -12.86
C THR A 143 17.79 -9.22 -13.43
N GLY A 144 17.24 -9.25 -14.65
CA GLY A 144 16.66 -10.44 -15.28
C GLY A 144 15.25 -10.79 -14.80
N ASP A 145 14.66 -9.97 -13.92
CA ASP A 145 13.29 -10.16 -13.46
C ASP A 145 12.29 -9.93 -14.60
N LYS A 146 11.29 -10.82 -14.69
CA LYS A 146 10.19 -10.70 -15.65
C LYS A 146 8.99 -10.05 -14.97
N THR A 147 8.26 -9.23 -15.71
CA THR A 147 6.91 -8.83 -15.32
C THR A 147 6.04 -10.07 -15.18
N LYS A 148 5.39 -10.20 -14.03
CA LYS A 148 4.38 -11.22 -13.74
C LYS A 148 3.08 -10.52 -13.41
N ILE A 149 2.01 -11.03 -14.01
CA ILE A 149 0.65 -10.61 -13.75
C ILE A 149 -0.02 -11.77 -13.03
N ILE A 150 -0.54 -11.54 -11.83
CA ILE A 150 -1.17 -12.57 -11.02
C ILE A 150 -2.57 -12.14 -10.66
N LYS A 151 -3.51 -13.05 -10.87
CA LYS A 151 -4.87 -12.92 -10.37
C LYS A 151 -4.95 -13.55 -8.98
N VAL A 152 -5.48 -12.82 -8.02
CA VAL A 152 -5.72 -13.29 -6.66
C VAL A 152 -7.21 -13.32 -6.37
N LYS A 153 -7.63 -14.28 -5.54
CA LYS A 153 -9.00 -14.40 -5.05
C LYS A 153 -8.99 -14.72 -3.56
N PHE A 154 -9.84 -14.06 -2.79
CA PHE A 154 -9.95 -14.22 -1.33
C PHE A 154 -11.37 -14.53 -0.91
#